data_AF-A0AAW6B2D8-F1
#
_entry.id   AF-A0AAW6B2D8-F1
#
_cell.length_a   1.000
_cell.length_b   1.000
_cell.length_c   1.000
_cell.angle_alpha   90.00
_cell.angle_beta   90.00
_cell.angle_gamma   90.00
#
_symmetry.space_group_name_H-M   'P 1'
#
loop_
_entity.id
_entity.type
_entity.pdbx_description
1 polymer ?
#
loop_
_entity_poly.entity_id
_entity_poly.type
_entity_poly.pdbx_seq_one_letter_code
_entity_poly.pdbx_strand_id
1 'polypeptide(L)'
;AKAKEDAAKQAIDNATTNDAVTQAKANGTTEVNNVNPTPEAKPAAKKAIDDALKAKNDAIDANNDLTAEEKTAAKADAKAKADAAKQAIDNATTNDAVTQAKANGTTEVNNVN
;
A
#
# COMPACT_ATOMS: atom_id res chain seq x y z
N ALA A 1 -5.64 15.08 2.70
CA ALA A 1 -4.81 16.21 3.15
C ALA A 1 -5.68 17.36 3.66
N LYS A 2 -6.24 18.20 2.78
CA LYS A 2 -7.00 19.42 3.15
C LYS A 2 -8.09 19.23 4.22
N ALA A 3 -8.96 18.24 4.10
CA ALA A 3 -10.02 18.02 5.10
C ALA A 3 -9.49 17.62 6.50
N LYS A 4 -8.36 16.91 6.59
CA LYS A 4 -7.74 16.54 7.87
C LYS A 4 -6.94 17.70 8.45
N GLU A 5 -6.34 18.51 7.60
CA GLU A 5 -5.70 19.78 7.96
C GLU A 5 -6.74 20.78 8.53
N ASP A 6 -7.89 20.93 7.87
CA ASP A 6 -9.01 21.77 8.34
C ASP A 6 -9.57 21.28 9.69
N ALA A 7 -9.72 19.96 9.86
CA ALA A 7 -10.16 19.36 11.12
C ALA A 7 -9.14 19.56 12.24
N ALA A 8 -7.84 19.43 11.95
CA ALA A 8 -6.77 19.71 12.91
C ALA A 8 -6.77 21.19 13.34
N LYS A 9 -7.02 22.11 12.39
CA LYS A 9 -7.11 23.55 12.67
C LYS A 9 -8.33 23.89 13.54
N GLN A 10 -9.50 23.33 13.24
CA GLN A 10 -10.68 23.48 14.10
C GLN A 10 -10.47 22.94 15.52
N ALA A 11 -9.78 21.81 15.68
CA ALA A 11 -9.50 21.25 16.99
C ALA A 11 -8.61 22.17 17.85
N ILE A 12 -7.67 22.89 17.23
CA ILE A 12 -6.84 23.90 17.90
C ILE A 12 -7.69 25.13 18.25
N ASP A 13 -8.50 25.64 17.33
CA ASP A 13 -9.32 26.83 17.53
C ASP A 13 -10.38 26.64 18.65
N ASN A 14 -10.86 25.41 18.83
CA ASN A 14 -11.83 25.05 19.88
C ASN A 14 -11.18 24.72 21.25
N ALA A 15 -9.86 24.60 21.33
CA ALA A 15 -9.18 24.24 22.57
C ALA A 15 -9.16 25.41 23.55
N THR A 16 -9.66 25.18 24.78
CA THR A 16 -9.78 26.24 25.80
C THR A 16 -8.66 26.21 26.85
N THR A 17 -7.75 25.23 26.77
CA THR A 17 -6.61 25.09 27.69
C THR A 17 -5.32 24.82 26.92
N ASN A 18 -4.18 25.16 27.54
CA ASN A 18 -2.86 24.90 26.95
C ASN A 18 -2.60 23.40 26.71
N ASP A 19 -3.08 22.53 27.60
CA ASP A 19 -2.97 21.08 27.46
C ASP A 19 -3.78 20.57 26.28
N ALA A 20 -5.01 21.07 26.11
CA ALA A 20 -5.86 20.72 24.98
C ALA A 20 -5.26 21.18 23.64
N VAL A 21 -4.66 22.38 23.58
CA VAL A 21 -3.92 22.86 22.40
C VAL A 21 -2.74 21.95 22.07
N THR A 22 -1.98 21.53 23.09
CA THR A 22 -0.82 20.63 22.91
C THR A 22 -1.25 19.28 22.35
N GLN A 23 -2.33 18.71 22.88
CA GLN A 23 -2.89 17.45 22.39
C GLN A 23 -3.45 17.58 20.96
N ALA A 24 -4.20 18.65 20.67
CA ALA A 24 -4.75 18.91 19.33
C ALA A 24 -3.63 19.06 18.28
N LYS A 25 -2.52 19.73 18.63
CA LYS A 25 -1.34 19.85 17.76
C LYS A 25 -0.68 18.50 17.48
N ALA A 26 -0.51 17.67 18.50
CA ALA A 26 0.09 16.33 18.35
C ALA A 26 -0.77 15.42 17.47
N ASN A 27 -2.08 15.39 17.72
CA ASN A 27 -3.04 14.62 16.95
C ASN A 27 -3.13 15.13 15.50
N GLY A 28 -3.22 16.46 15.32
CA GLY A 28 -3.27 17.07 14.00
C GLY A 28 -2.04 16.77 13.16
N THR A 29 -0.85 16.80 13.77
CA THR A 29 0.40 16.42 13.09
C THR A 29 0.39 14.96 12.67
N THR A 30 -0.09 14.07 13.53
CA THR A 30 -0.20 12.64 13.25
C THR A 30 -1.19 12.38 12.11
N GLU A 31 -2.39 12.94 12.18
CA GLU A 31 -3.43 12.81 11.16
C GLU A 31 -2.99 13.38 9.81
N VAL A 32 -2.32 14.53 9.80
CA VAL A 32 -1.79 15.18 8.59
C VAL A 32 -0.64 14.37 7.99
N ASN A 33 0.26 13.82 8.80
CA ASN A 33 1.34 12.95 8.30
C ASN A 33 0.82 11.61 7.78
N ASN A 34 -0.33 11.15 8.28
CA ASN A 34 -0.93 9.91 7.82
C ASN A 34 -1.72 10.09 6.51
N VAL A 35 -2.12 11.32 6.17
CA VAL A 35 -2.63 11.66 4.84
C VAL A 35 -1.50 12.01 3.90
N ASN A 36 -1.61 11.48 2.69
CA ASN A 36 -0.62 11.53 1.63
C ASN A 36 0.61 10.64 1.92
N PRO A 37 0.80 9.55 1.17
CA PRO A 37 1.94 8.70 1.41
C PRO A 37 3.26 9.44 1.15
N THR A 38 4.30 9.08 1.90
CA THR A 38 5.62 9.67 1.67
C THR A 38 6.06 9.42 0.22
N PRO A 39 6.86 10.30 -0.39
CA PRO A 39 7.29 10.14 -1.78
C PRO A 39 7.93 8.78 -2.09
N GLU A 40 8.52 8.13 -1.07
CA GLU A 40 9.18 6.83 -1.18
C GLU A 40 8.25 5.63 -0.89
N ALA A 41 7.14 5.81 -0.17
CA ALA A 41 6.28 4.71 0.25
C ALA A 41 5.65 3.98 -0.95
N LYS A 42 5.11 4.71 -1.94
CA LYS A 42 4.52 4.09 -3.14
C LYS A 42 5.58 3.38 -4.00
N PRO A 43 6.72 3.99 -4.37
CA PRO A 43 7.78 3.28 -5.10
C PRO A 43 8.28 2.03 -4.37
N ALA A 44 8.54 2.11 -3.06
CA ALA A 44 9.01 0.97 -2.28
C ALA A 44 7.97 -0.16 -2.23
N ALA A 45 6.68 0.18 -2.07
CA ALA A 45 5.60 -0.79 -2.12
C ALA A 45 5.50 -1.49 -3.48
N LYS A 46 5.56 -0.73 -4.58
CA LYS A 46 5.54 -1.31 -5.94
C LYS A 46 6.73 -2.21 -6.21
N LYS A 47 7.93 -1.82 -5.76
CA LYS A 47 9.12 -2.67 -5.88
C LYS A 47 8.95 -4.00 -5.14
N ALA A 48 8.36 -3.99 -3.94
CA ALA A 48 8.09 -5.23 -3.21
C ALA A 48 7.10 -6.15 -3.96
N ILE A 49 6.11 -5.59 -4.66
CA ILE A 49 5.21 -6.35 -5.54
C ILE A 49 5.96 -6.94 -6.74
N ASP A 50 6.87 -6.16 -7.35
CA ASP A 50 7.72 -6.64 -8.45
C ASP A 50 8.66 -7.78 -8.02
N ASP A 51 9.29 -7.64 -6.86
CA ASP A 51 10.16 -8.68 -6.30
C ASP A 51 9.37 -9.97 -6.00
N ALA A 52 8.15 -9.84 -5.44
CA ALA A 52 7.26 -10.99 -5.20
C ALA A 52 6.80 -11.66 -6.51
N LEU A 53 6.42 -10.87 -7.52
CA LEU A 53 6.03 -11.38 -8.83
C LEU A 53 7.19 -12.13 -9.50
N LYS A 54 8.40 -11.59 -9.43
CA LYS A 54 9.61 -12.24 -9.95
C LYS A 54 9.83 -13.60 -9.26
N ALA A 55 9.85 -13.61 -7.93
CA ALA A 55 10.03 -14.85 -7.16
C ALA A 55 8.95 -15.89 -7.49
N LYS A 56 7.70 -15.45 -7.66
CA LYS A 56 6.61 -16.36 -8.02
C LYS A 56 6.77 -16.94 -9.43
N ASN A 57 7.15 -16.12 -10.41
CA ASN A 57 7.41 -16.58 -11.77
C ASN A 57 8.56 -17.58 -11.81
N ASP A 58 9.64 -17.32 -11.05
CA ASP A 58 10.78 -18.23 -10.95
C ASP A 58 10.36 -19.59 -10.33
N ALA A 59 9.49 -19.58 -9.32
CA ALA A 59 8.93 -20.80 -8.72
C ALA A 59 8.03 -21.57 -9.69
N ILE A 60 7.19 -20.88 -10.48
CA ILE A 60 6.35 -21.50 -11.52
C ILE A 60 7.22 -22.13 -12.61
N ASP A 61 8.29 -21.46 -13.03
CA ASP A 61 9.22 -21.98 -14.04
C ASP A 61 9.92 -23.25 -13.59
N ALA A 62 10.34 -23.29 -12.32
CA ALA A 62 11.01 -24.45 -11.72
C ALA A 62 10.07 -25.64 -11.44
N ASN A 63 8.74 -25.44 -11.49
CA ASN A 63 7.79 -26.51 -11.22
C ASN A 63 7.71 -27.49 -12.41
N ASN A 64 8.20 -28.71 -12.24
CA ASN A 64 8.21 -29.74 -13.29
C ASN A 64 6.88 -30.50 -13.43
N ASP A 65 5.94 -30.29 -12.52
CA ASP A 65 4.62 -30.93 -12.57
C ASP A 65 3.64 -30.18 -13.49
N LEU A 66 3.99 -28.95 -13.89
CA LEU A 66 3.18 -28.10 -14.76
C LEU A 66 3.61 -28.18 -16.23
N THR A 67 2.62 -28.19 -17.12
CA THR A 67 2.80 -27.99 -18.56
C THR A 67 3.21 -26.55 -18.89
N ALA A 68 3.66 -26.31 -20.12
CA ALA A 68 4.02 -24.96 -20.58
C ALA A 68 2.80 -24.03 -20.60
N GLU A 69 1.63 -24.56 -20.97
CA GLU A 69 0.36 -23.87 -21.00
C GLU A 69 -0.09 -23.46 -19.59
N GLU A 70 0.00 -24.37 -18.62
CA GLU A 70 -0.32 -24.08 -17.21
C GLU A 70 0.62 -23.04 -16.62
N LYS A 71 1.94 -23.16 -16.88
CA LYS A 71 2.91 -22.13 -16.44
C LYS A 71 2.58 -20.76 -17.02
N THR A 72 2.20 -20.71 -18.30
CA THR A 72 1.83 -19.45 -18.96
C THR A 72 0.60 -18.83 -18.31
N ALA A 73 -0.43 -19.64 -18.05
CA ALA A 73 -1.65 -19.19 -17.39
C ALA A 73 -1.39 -18.69 -15.96
N ALA A 74 -0.61 -19.44 -15.18
CA ALA A 74 -0.23 -19.06 -13.82
C ALA A 74 0.54 -17.74 -13.79
N LYS A 75 1.53 -17.56 -14.66
CA LYS A 75 2.28 -16.29 -14.77
C LYS A 75 1.40 -15.11 -15.17
N ALA A 76 0.45 -15.33 -16.08
CA ALA A 76 -0.50 -14.29 -16.47
C ALA A 76 -1.41 -13.88 -15.28
N ASP A 77 -1.87 -14.85 -14.51
CA ASP A 77 -2.67 -14.60 -13.30
C ASP A 77 -1.87 -13.87 -12.21
N ALA A 78 -0.63 -14.29 -11.94
CA ALA A 78 0.27 -13.61 -11.01
C ALA A 78 0.54 -12.16 -11.43
N LYS A 79 0.75 -11.93 -12.73
CA LYS A 79 0.92 -10.58 -13.28
C LYS A 79 -0.34 -9.74 -13.12
N ALA A 80 -1.52 -10.28 -13.37
CA ALA A 80 -2.78 -9.55 -13.23
C ALA A 80 -3.00 -9.09 -11.77
N LYS A 81 -2.72 -9.96 -10.79
CA LYS A 81 -2.77 -9.63 -9.36
C LYS A 81 -1.76 -8.55 -8.98
N ALA A 82 -0.52 -8.66 -9.46
CA ALA A 82 0.50 -7.65 -9.23
C ALA A 82 0.10 -6.27 -9.80
N ASP A 83 -0.47 -6.24 -11.01
CA ASP A 83 -0.93 -5.00 -11.64
C ASP A 83 -2.11 -4.38 -10.87
N ALA A 84 -3.06 -5.19 -10.41
CA ALA A 84 -4.17 -4.73 -9.57
C ALA A 84 -3.68 -4.12 -8.24
N ALA A 85 -2.72 -4.77 -7.59
CA ALA A 85 -2.10 -4.26 -6.37
C ALA A 85 -1.38 -2.92 -6.59
N LYS A 86 -0.66 -2.78 -7.70
CA LYS A 86 0.01 -1.51 -8.05
C LYS A 86 -0.98 -0.38 -8.31
N GLN A 87 -2.12 -0.67 -8.94
CA GLN A 87 -3.21 0.30 -9.10
C GLN A 87 -3.81 0.70 -7.75
N ALA A 88 -3.98 -0.25 -6.82
CA ALA A 88 -4.42 0.05 -5.47
C ALA A 88 -3.42 0.95 -4.72
N ILE A 89 -2.12 0.71 -4.87
CA ILE A 89 -1.04 1.57 -4.33
C ILE A 89 -1.10 2.97 -4.96
N ASP A 90 -1.36 3.08 -6.26
CA ASP A 90 -1.49 4.38 -6.94
C ASP A 90 -2.70 5.17 -6.44
N ASN A 91 -3.82 4.49 -6.20
CA ASN A 91 -5.04 5.10 -5.67
C ASN A 91 -5.00 5.37 -4.16
N ALA A 92 -4.04 4.77 -3.44
CA ALA A 92 -3.91 4.98 -2.00
C ALA A 92 -3.56 6.44 -1.67
N THR A 93 -4.32 7.02 -0.74
CA THR A 93 -4.20 8.42 -0.29
C THR A 93 -3.59 8.54 1.11
N THR A 94 -3.25 7.42 1.75
CA THR A 94 -2.63 7.35 3.08
C THR A 94 -1.48 6.34 3.10
N ASN A 95 -0.55 6.48 4.05
CA ASN A 95 0.53 5.50 4.24
C ASN A 95 -0.01 4.11 4.62
N ASP A 96 -1.06 4.07 5.44
CA ASP A 96 -1.73 2.83 5.84
C ASP A 96 -2.35 2.11 4.64
N ALA A 97 -3.01 2.84 3.75
CA ALA A 97 -3.59 2.27 2.53
C ALA A 97 -2.50 1.74 1.58
N VAL A 98 -1.36 2.43 1.45
CA VAL A 98 -0.21 1.91 0.69
C VAL A 98 0.32 0.62 1.31
N THR A 99 0.46 0.58 2.63
CA THR A 99 0.95 -0.59 3.37
C THR A 99 0.02 -1.79 3.23
N GLN A 100 -1.30 -1.56 3.35
CA GLN A 100 -2.30 -2.60 3.17
C GLN A 100 -2.34 -3.11 1.72
N ALA A 101 -2.33 -2.21 0.72
CA ALA A 101 -2.31 -2.59 -0.69
C ALA A 101 -1.05 -3.40 -1.05
N LYS A 102 0.11 -3.04 -0.50
CA LYS A 102 1.35 -3.83 -0.61
C LYS A 102 1.16 -5.23 -0.03
N ALA A 103 0.71 -5.34 1.23
CA ALA A 103 0.59 -6.62 1.92
C ALA A 103 -0.40 -7.57 1.21
N ASN A 104 -1.56 -7.05 0.84
CA ASN A 104 -2.58 -7.79 0.09
C ASN A 104 -2.01 -8.24 -1.27
N GLY A 105 -1.42 -7.32 -2.03
CA GLY A 105 -0.85 -7.64 -3.34
C GLY A 105 0.25 -8.69 -3.29
N THR A 106 1.17 -8.62 -2.31
CA THR A 106 2.19 -9.67 -2.15
C THR A 106 1.58 -11.02 -1.81
N THR A 107 0.52 -11.04 -0.99
CA THR A 107 -0.18 -12.27 -0.62
C THR A 107 -0.89 -12.88 -1.82
N GLU A 108 -1.63 -12.07 -2.57
CA GLU A 108 -2.36 -12.50 -3.76
C GLU A 108 -1.42 -13.09 -4.82
N VAL A 109 -0.31 -12.41 -5.11
CA VAL A 109 0.71 -12.89 -6.05
C VAL A 109 1.30 -14.24 -5.58
N ASN A 110 1.65 -14.37 -4.31
CA ASN A 110 2.24 -15.59 -3.78
C ASN A 110 1.26 -16.79 -3.81
N ASN A 111 -0.04 -16.52 -3.70
CA ASN A 111 -1.11 -17.53 -3.68
C ASN A 111 -1.53 -18.06 -5.06
N VAL A 112 -0.94 -17.58 -6.16
CA VAL A 112 -1.13 -18.20 -7.48
C VAL A 112 -0.57 -19.62 -7.45
N ASN A 113 -1.14 -20.58 -8.19
CA ASN A 113 -0.64 -21.96 -8.24
C ASN A 113 0.18 -22.22 -9.50
#